data_AF-A0A4V1SF25-F1
#
_entry.id   AF-A0A4V1SF25-F1
#
_cell.length_a   1.000
_cell.length_b   1.000
_cell.length_c   1.000
_cell.angle_alpha   90.00
_cell.angle_beta   90.00
_cell.angle_gamma   90.00
#
_symmetry.space_group_name_H-M   'P 1'
#
loop_
_entity.id
_entity.type
_entity.pdbx_description
1 polymer ?
#
loop_
_entity_poly.entity_id
_entity_poly.type
_entity_poly.pdbx_seq_one_letter_code
_entity_poly.pdbx_strand_id
1 'polypeptide(L)'
;MDPIFDPFAIEQWARDTGIFGMMNTKWGWPIAEIFHFFGLCLLIGTVGMFDLRMMGVARGVTMKELHRLVPFGIAGYAMCVVTGLLFVVSAPGQYLYNPAMQMKIVLMAIAGANLAMFYATAASAVSAAGPDDLPPVRARVIGF
;
A
#
# COMPACT_ATOMS: atom_id res chain seq x y z
N MET A 1 29.39 10.77 3.56
CA MET A 1 28.14 10.43 4.26
C MET A 1 27.09 11.39 3.74
N ASP A 2 26.04 10.89 3.08
CA ASP A 2 25.02 11.76 2.50
C ASP A 2 24.27 12.47 3.62
N PRO A 3 24.23 13.82 3.65
CA PRO A 3 23.68 14.59 4.76
C PRO A 3 22.16 14.46 4.90
N ILE A 4 21.48 13.82 3.94
CA ILE A 4 20.00 13.73 3.89
C ILE A 4 19.50 12.42 4.53
N PHE A 5 20.25 11.32 4.42
CA PHE A 5 19.87 10.01 4.96
C PHE A 5 21.00 9.46 5.81
N ASP A 6 21.29 10.13 6.92
CA ASP A 6 22.22 9.62 7.93
C ASP A 6 21.52 8.54 8.78
N PRO A 7 21.89 7.25 8.65
CA PRO A 7 21.27 6.17 9.42
C PRO A 7 21.42 6.38 10.92
N PHE A 8 22.53 6.99 11.35
CA PHE A 8 22.79 7.23 12.76
C PHE A 8 21.82 8.27 13.34
N ALA A 9 21.60 9.38 12.63
CA ALA A 9 20.64 10.40 13.03
C ALA A 9 19.20 9.86 13.08
N ILE A 10 18.81 9.02 12.12
CA ILE A 10 17.47 8.39 12.08
C ILE A 10 17.26 7.45 13.25
N GLU A 11 18.24 6.60 13.54
CA GLU A 11 18.17 5.68 14.67
C GLU A 11 18.16 6.44 16.01
N GLN A 12 18.97 7.49 16.14
CA GLN A 12 18.99 8.35 17.32
C GLN A 12 17.62 9.00 17.56
N TRP A 13 16.99 9.54 16.53
CA TRP A 13 15.61 10.05 16.62
C TRP A 13 14.61 8.97 17.06
N ALA A 14 14.74 7.75 16.55
CA ALA A 14 13.90 6.63 16.96
C ALA A 14 14.12 6.23 18.43
N ARG A 15 15.35 6.37 18.94
CA ARG A 15 15.69 6.18 20.36
C ARG A 15 15.08 7.27 21.23
N ASP A 16 15.22 8.54 20.84
CA ASP A 16 14.71 9.69 21.59
C ASP A 16 13.18 9.69 21.72
N THR A 17 12.48 9.22 20.68
CA THR A 17 11.02 9.08 20.66
C THR A 17 10.51 7.80 21.35
N GLY A 18 11.40 6.89 21.73
CA GLY A 18 11.05 5.59 22.34
C GLY A 18 10.59 4.51 21.34
N ILE A 19 10.49 4.83 20.05
CA ILE A 19 10.12 3.88 18.98
C ILE A 19 11.13 2.74 18.91
N PHE A 20 12.43 3.06 18.96
CA PHE A 20 13.49 2.06 18.94
C PHE A 20 13.34 1.09 20.10
N GLY A 21 13.06 1.59 21.31
CA GLY A 21 12.85 0.77 22.50
C GLY A 21 11.65 -0.15 22.37
N MET A 22 10.52 0.37 21.87
CA MET A 22 9.30 -0.39 21.62
C MET A 22 9.55 -1.54 20.62
N MET A 23 10.19 -1.23 19.49
CA MET A 23 10.46 -2.19 18.41
C MET A 23 11.47 -3.27 18.80
N ASN A 24 12.42 -2.95 19.68
CA ASN A 24 13.42 -3.90 20.19
C ASN A 24 12.95 -4.71 21.42
N THR A 25 11.68 -4.61 21.82
CA THR A 25 11.11 -5.57 22.78
C THR A 25 10.91 -6.93 22.13
N LYS A 26 10.73 -7.99 22.95
CA LYS A 26 10.44 -9.35 22.47
C LYS A 26 9.26 -9.41 21.48
N TRP A 27 8.31 -8.48 21.58
CA TRP A 27 7.05 -8.51 20.82
C TRP A 27 6.86 -7.34 19.86
N GLY A 28 7.57 -6.23 20.02
CA GLY A 28 7.37 -5.04 19.20
C GLY A 28 7.55 -5.32 17.71
N TRP A 29 8.70 -5.91 17.34
CA TRP A 29 8.98 -6.28 15.96
C TRP A 29 8.01 -7.33 15.40
N PRO A 30 7.77 -8.50 16.06
CA PRO A 30 6.80 -9.48 15.55
C PRO A 30 5.38 -8.94 15.37
N ILE A 31 4.91 -8.09 16.28
CA ILE A 31 3.57 -7.49 16.17
C ILE A 31 3.51 -6.54 14.97
N ALA A 32 4.54 -5.71 14.76
CA ALA A 32 4.62 -4.84 13.59
C ALA A 32 4.62 -5.66 12.29
N GLU A 33 5.31 -6.80 12.25
CA GLU A 33 5.29 -7.72 11.10
C GLU A 33 3.89 -8.29 10.84
N ILE A 34 3.19 -8.74 11.88
CA ILE A 34 1.81 -9.25 11.75
C ILE A 34 0.90 -8.18 11.13
N PHE A 35 0.94 -6.95 11.64
CA PHE A 35 0.14 -5.85 11.08
C PHE A 35 0.56 -5.50 9.65
N HIS A 36 1.85 -5.56 9.33
CA HIS A 36 2.35 -5.31 7.98
C HIS A 36 1.81 -6.34 6.99
N PHE A 37 1.92 -7.63 7.30
CA PHE A 37 1.41 -8.70 6.44
C PHE A 37 -0.11 -8.71 6.36
N PHE A 38 -0.80 -8.40 7.45
CA PHE A 38 -2.25 -8.24 7.43
C PHE A 38 -2.68 -7.10 6.49
N GLY A 39 -1.98 -5.96 6.54
CA GLY A 39 -2.18 -4.86 5.59
C GLY A 39 -1.94 -5.27 4.14
N LEU A 40 -0.91 -6.08 3.88
CA LEU A 40 -0.63 -6.64 2.55
C LEU A 40 -1.77 -7.55 2.08
N CYS A 41 -2.31 -8.41 2.95
CA CYS A 41 -3.46 -9.25 2.61
C CYS A 41 -4.70 -8.43 2.27
N LEU A 42 -4.97 -7.35 3.02
CA LEU A 42 -6.06 -6.42 2.71
C LEU A 42 -5.86 -5.72 1.37
N LEU A 43 -4.64 -5.25 1.09
CA LEU A 43 -4.31 -4.61 -0.19
C LEU A 43 -4.49 -5.57 -1.36
N ILE A 44 -3.89 -6.76 -1.29
CA ILE A 44 -3.98 -7.76 -2.35
C ILE A 44 -5.44 -8.19 -2.55
N GLY A 45 -6.20 -8.40 -1.48
CA GLY A 45 -7.61 -8.78 -1.58
C GLY A 45 -8.49 -7.68 -2.18
N THR A 46 -8.27 -6.43 -1.79
CA THR A 46 -9.10 -5.30 -2.26
C THR A 46 -8.74 -4.90 -3.68
N VAL A 47 -7.47 -4.61 -3.96
CA VAL A 47 -6.98 -4.23 -5.30
C VAL A 47 -7.12 -5.40 -6.27
N GLY A 48 -6.76 -6.62 -5.87
CA GLY A 48 -6.91 -7.79 -6.73
C GLY A 48 -8.35 -8.05 -7.16
N MET A 49 -9.33 -7.76 -6.31
CA MET A 49 -10.75 -7.83 -6.71
C MET A 49 -11.13 -6.76 -7.75
N PHE A 50 -10.58 -5.55 -7.63
CA PHE A 50 -10.73 -4.51 -8.66
C PHE A 50 -10.10 -4.95 -9.99
N ASP A 51 -8.89 -5.48 -9.97
CA ASP A 51 -8.17 -5.94 -11.16
C ASP A 51 -8.93 -7.09 -11.85
N LEU A 52 -9.40 -8.08 -11.08
CA LEU A 52 -10.21 -9.19 -11.60
C LEU A 52 -11.52 -8.70 -12.23
N ARG A 53 -12.13 -7.64 -11.70
CA ARG A 53 -13.32 -7.02 -12.32
C ARG A 53 -12.96 -6.28 -13.61
N MET A 54 -11.83 -5.58 -13.64
CA MET A 54 -11.35 -4.85 -14.83
C MET A 54 -10.92 -5.80 -15.96
N MET A 55 -10.39 -6.97 -15.61
CA MET A 55 -10.09 -8.07 -16.54
C MET A 55 -11.34 -8.77 -17.06
N GLY A 56 -12.50 -8.57 -16.43
CA GLY A 56 -13.76 -9.24 -16.79
C GLY A 56 -13.83 -10.69 -16.36
N VAL A 57 -13.04 -11.10 -15.34
CA VAL A 57 -13.09 -12.41 -14.69
C VAL A 57 -14.16 -12.41 -13.60
N ALA A 58 -14.23 -11.35 -12.79
CA ALA A 58 -15.23 -11.18 -11.72
C ALA A 58 -16.52 -10.52 -12.25
N ARG A 59 -17.15 -11.08 -13.29
CA ARG A 59 -18.44 -10.59 -13.83
C ARG A 59 -19.55 -10.80 -12.80
N GLY A 60 -20.49 -9.85 -12.72
CA GLY A 60 -21.57 -9.87 -11.74
C GLY A 60 -21.28 -9.08 -10.44
N VAL A 61 -20.01 -8.72 -10.18
CA VAL A 61 -19.68 -7.79 -9.08
C VAL A 61 -19.87 -6.36 -9.57
N THR A 62 -20.73 -5.60 -8.91
CA THR A 62 -20.98 -4.20 -9.26
C THR A 62 -19.85 -3.31 -8.75
N MET A 63 -19.61 -2.20 -9.45
CA MET A 63 -18.65 -1.20 -8.98
C MET A 63 -19.03 -0.58 -7.63
N LYS A 64 -20.33 -0.60 -7.30
CA LYS A 64 -20.81 -0.17 -5.99
C LYS A 64 -20.35 -1.10 -4.86
N GLU A 65 -20.31 -2.41 -5.10
CA GLU A 65 -19.81 -3.39 -4.13
C GLU A 65 -18.30 -3.27 -3.95
N LEU A 66 -17.57 -3.10 -5.06
CA LEU A 66 -16.13 -2.83 -5.05
C LEU A 66 -15.78 -1.54 -4.30
N HIS A 67 -16.60 -0.48 -4.41
CA HIS A 67 -16.40 0.75 -3.65
C HIS A 67 -16.43 0.50 -2.12
N ARG A 68 -17.19 -0.50 -1.64
CA ARG A 68 -17.21 -0.85 -0.21
C ARG A 68 -15.90 -1.46 0.28
N LEU A 69 -15.06 -1.98 -0.63
CA LEU A 69 -13.74 -2.54 -0.33
C LEU A 69 -12.64 -1.48 -0.23
N VAL A 70 -12.86 -0.30 -0.81
CA VAL A 70 -11.92 0.83 -0.82
C VAL A 70 -11.45 1.25 0.57
N PRO A 71 -12.32 1.45 1.59
CA PRO A 71 -11.85 1.80 2.93
C PRO A 71 -10.93 0.73 3.53
N PHE A 72 -11.14 -0.56 3.21
CA PHE A 72 -10.26 -1.64 3.65
C PHE A 72 -8.91 -1.60 2.92
N GLY A 73 -8.88 -1.26 1.64
CA GLY A 73 -7.65 -1.07 0.88
C GLY A 73 -6.84 0.11 1.43
N ILE A 74 -7.49 1.23 1.76
CA ILE A 74 -6.87 2.39 2.40
C ILE A 74 -6.33 2.01 3.79
N ALA A 75 -7.11 1.28 4.60
CA ALA A 75 -6.66 0.80 5.90
C ALA A 75 -5.43 -0.12 5.78
N GLY A 76 -5.44 -1.06 4.84
CA GLY A 76 -4.31 -1.94 4.56
C GLY A 76 -3.06 -1.16 4.12
N TYR A 77 -3.23 -0.19 3.23
CA TYR A 77 -2.17 0.73 2.81
C TYR A 77 -1.57 1.49 4.00
N ALA A 78 -2.42 2.12 4.80
CA ALA A 78 -1.99 2.87 5.97
C ALA A 78 -1.24 1.98 6.98
N MET A 79 -1.73 0.76 7.23
CA MET A 79 -1.05 -0.23 8.09
C MET A 79 0.34 -0.56 7.55
N CYS A 80 0.47 -0.85 6.25
CA CYS A 80 1.76 -1.16 5.63
C CYS A 80 2.73 0.02 5.67
N VAL A 81 2.24 1.24 5.45
CA VAL A 81 3.08 2.46 5.52
C VAL A 81 3.58 2.69 6.94
N VAL A 82 2.69 2.68 7.93
CA VAL A 82 3.05 2.93 9.33
C VAL A 82 4.05 1.88 9.82
N THR A 83 3.77 0.60 9.63
CA THR A 83 4.67 -0.49 10.05
C THR A 83 5.96 -0.51 9.24
N GLY A 84 5.92 -0.19 7.95
CA GLY A 84 7.10 -0.03 7.11
C GLY A 84 8.03 1.08 7.61
N LEU A 85 7.47 2.22 8.00
CA LEU A 85 8.22 3.31 8.63
C LEU A 85 8.86 2.86 9.94
N LEU A 86 8.14 2.12 10.79
CA LEU A 86 8.68 1.58 12.04
C LEU A 86 9.91 0.68 11.79
N PHE A 87 9.90 -0.15 10.74
CA PHE A 87 11.07 -0.96 10.36
C PHE A 87 12.25 -0.11 9.90
N VAL A 88 12.00 0.91 9.06
CA VAL A 88 13.08 1.77 8.53
C VAL A 88 13.73 2.57 9.65
N VAL A 89 12.95 3.19 10.54
CA VAL A 89 13.52 4.04 11.61
C VAL A 89 14.20 3.23 12.71
N SER A 90 13.79 1.98 12.92
CA SER A 90 14.39 1.10 13.94
C SER A 90 15.61 0.33 13.44
N ALA A 91 15.76 0.14 12.14
CA ALA A 91 16.90 -0.53 11.51
C ALA A 91 17.33 0.16 10.20
N PRO A 92 17.69 1.46 10.22
CA PRO A 92 17.91 2.24 9.01
C PRO A 92 19.03 1.69 8.12
N GLY A 93 20.12 1.18 8.72
CA GLY A 93 21.22 0.56 7.98
C GLY A 93 20.81 -0.68 7.16
N GLN A 94 19.79 -1.42 7.61
CA GLN A 94 19.28 -2.61 6.91
C GLN A 94 18.38 -2.25 5.72
N TYR A 95 17.60 -1.17 5.83
CA TYR A 95 16.55 -0.85 4.87
C TYR A 95 16.89 0.29 3.91
N LEU A 96 17.64 1.31 4.31
CA LEU A 96 17.94 2.47 3.46
C LEU A 96 18.81 2.11 2.26
N TYR A 97 19.77 1.19 2.45
CA TYR A 97 20.70 0.77 1.42
C TYR A 97 20.27 -0.49 0.68
N ASN A 98 19.09 -1.04 1.00
CA ASN A 98 18.58 -2.24 0.35
C ASN A 98 17.84 -1.86 -0.94
N PRO A 99 18.34 -2.23 -2.13
CA PRO A 99 17.69 -1.88 -3.40
C PRO A 99 16.26 -2.43 -3.50
N ALA A 100 15.98 -3.57 -2.87
CA ALA A 100 14.63 -4.15 -2.87
C ALA A 100 13.64 -3.25 -2.10
N MET A 101 14.07 -2.62 -1.00
CA MET A 101 13.24 -1.69 -0.24
C MET A 101 13.00 -0.39 -1.01
N GLN A 102 14.04 0.15 -1.64
CA GLN A 102 13.93 1.35 -2.48
C GLN A 102 12.95 1.11 -3.64
N MET A 103 13.08 -0.03 -4.33
CA MET A 103 12.16 -0.42 -5.39
C MET A 103 10.73 -0.57 -4.87
N LYS A 104 10.54 -1.19 -3.69
CA LYS A 104 9.22 -1.33 -3.05
C LYS A 104 8.57 0.03 -2.80
N ILE A 105 9.32 1.03 -2.31
CA ILE A 105 8.81 2.38 -2.07
C ILE A 105 8.39 3.05 -3.39
N VAL A 106 9.22 2.94 -4.43
CA VAL A 106 8.91 3.51 -5.75
C VAL A 106 7.65 2.86 -6.34
N LEU A 107 7.55 1.53 -6.31
CA LEU A 107 6.37 0.81 -6.80
C LEU A 107 5.11 1.18 -6.00
N MET A 108 5.24 1.35 -4.68
CA MET A 108 4.12 1.77 -3.83
C MET A 108 3.67 3.21 -4.12
N ALA A 109 4.60 4.11 -4.44
CA ALA A 109 4.29 5.48 -4.88
C ALA A 109 3.59 5.48 -6.24
N ILE A 110 4.06 4.67 -7.19
CA ILE A 110 3.44 4.50 -8.50
C ILE A 110 2.02 3.95 -8.35
N ALA A 111 1.82 2.92 -7.54
CA ALA A 111 0.50 2.34 -7.28
C ALA A 111 -0.47 3.36 -6.66
N GLY A 112 0.00 4.17 -5.69
CA GLY A 112 -0.79 5.26 -5.11
C GLY A 112 -1.17 6.33 -6.13
N ALA A 113 -0.23 6.74 -6.98
CA ALA A 113 -0.48 7.72 -8.04
C ALA A 113 -1.46 7.18 -9.10
N ASN A 114 -1.34 5.90 -9.46
CA ASN A 114 -2.25 5.22 -10.38
C ASN A 114 -3.68 5.18 -9.83
N LEU A 115 -3.83 4.82 -8.55
CA LEU A 115 -5.12 4.84 -7.87
C LEU A 115 -5.75 6.25 -7.88
N ALA A 116 -4.97 7.28 -7.56
CA ALA A 116 -5.44 8.66 -7.58
C ALA A 116 -5.88 9.09 -8.99
N MET A 117 -5.11 8.72 -10.02
CA MET A 117 -5.46 8.99 -11.42
C MET A 117 -6.74 8.25 -11.86
N PHE A 118 -6.91 7.00 -11.45
CA PHE A 118 -8.11 6.21 -11.72
C PHE A 118 -9.35 6.86 -11.09
N TYR A 119 -9.28 7.26 -9.81
CA TYR A 119 -10.37 7.95 -9.14
C TYR A 119 -10.71 9.31 -9.77
N ALA A 120 -9.70 10.04 -10.26
CA ALA A 120 -9.90 11.33 -10.89
C ALA A 120 -10.49 11.26 -12.31
N THR A 121 -10.19 10.19 -13.08
CA THR A 121 -10.45 10.18 -14.55
C THR A 121 -11.40 9.08 -15.02
N ALA A 122 -11.39 7.92 -14.36
CA ALA A 122 -12.08 6.71 -14.84
C ALA A 122 -13.21 6.25 -13.91
N ALA A 123 -13.19 6.63 -12.63
CA ALA A 123 -14.16 6.16 -11.65
C ALA A 123 -15.62 6.49 -12.01
N SER A 124 -15.91 7.65 -12.63
CA SER A 124 -17.27 8.01 -13.04
C SER A 124 -17.78 7.14 -14.20
N ALA A 125 -16.94 6.93 -15.22
CA ALA A 125 -17.26 6.08 -16.38
C ALA A 125 -17.42 4.60 -15.99
N VAL A 126 -16.65 4.15 -15.01
CA VAL A 126 -16.68 2.78 -14.48
C VAL A 126 -17.86 2.57 -13.53
N SER A 127 -18.27 3.59 -12.79
CA SER A 127 -19.48 3.55 -11.94
C SER A 127 -20.79 3.52 -12.74
N ALA A 128 -20.76 3.99 -13.99
CA ALA A 128 -21.90 3.93 -14.91
C ALA A 128 -22.08 2.56 -15.59
N ALA A 129 -21.09 1.66 -15.49
CA ALA A 129 -21.15 0.32 -16.09
C ALA A 129 -22.01 -0.63 -15.24
N GLY A 130 -22.88 -1.40 -15.91
CA GLY A 130 -23.70 -2.42 -15.27
C GLY A 130 -22.90 -3.64 -14.77
N PRO A 131 -23.54 -4.56 -14.01
CA PRO A 131 -22.89 -5.73 -13.42
C PRO A 131 -22.19 -6.64 -14.44
N ASP A 132 -22.77 -6.77 -15.64
CA ASP A 132 -22.28 -7.61 -16.74
C ASP A 132 -21.55 -6.83 -17.83
N ASP A 133 -21.55 -5.50 -17.74
CA ASP A 133 -20.86 -4.66 -18.71
C ASP A 133 -19.35 -4.72 -18.48
N LEU A 134 -18.62 -4.80 -19.60
CA LEU A 134 -17.18 -4.63 -19.60
C LEU A 134 -16.86 -3.15 -19.37
N PRO A 135 -15.95 -2.81 -18.43
CA PRO A 135 -15.53 -1.44 -18.24
C PRO A 135 -14.90 -0.88 -19.53
N PRO A 136 -15.02 0.43 -19.80
CA PRO A 136 -14.42 1.06 -20.98
C PRO A 136 -12.93 0.72 -21.12
N VAL A 137 -12.45 0.52 -22.35
CA VAL A 137 -11.05 0.09 -22.61
C VAL A 137 -10.02 1.01 -21.95
N ARG A 138 -10.27 2.33 -21.92
CA ARG A 138 -9.40 3.30 -21.21
C ARG A 138 -9.32 3.04 -19.71
N ALA A 139 -10.43 2.68 -19.08
CA ALA A 139 -10.47 2.35 -17.67
C ALA A 139 -9.76 1.02 -17.37
N ARG A 140 -9.80 0.07 -18.31
CA ARG A 140 -9.07 -1.20 -18.20
C ARG A 140 -7.56 -1.07 -18.34
N VAL A 141 -7.06 0.01 -18.94
CA VAL A 141 -5.62 0.27 -19.04
C VAL A 141 -5.11 1.06 -17.83
N ILE A 142 -5.94 1.96 -17.27
CA ILE A 142 -5.58 2.83 -16.14
C ILE A 142 -5.85 2.14 -14.79
N GLY A 143 -6.81 1.22 -14.72
CA GLY A 143 -7.12 0.50 -13.48
C GLY A 143 -6.22 -0.69 -13.18
N PHE A 144 -5.09 -0.81 -13.88
CA PHE A 144 -4.01 -1.78 -13.62
C PHE A 144 -2.81 -1.07 -13.01
#